data_AF-A0A9E1JQQ4-F1
#
_entry.id   AF-A0A9E1JQQ4-F1
#
_cell.length_a   1.000
_cell.length_b   1.000
_cell.length_c   1.000
_cell.angle_alpha   90.00
_cell.angle_beta   90.00
_cell.angle_gamma   90.00
#
_symmetry.space_group_name_H-M   'P 1'
#
loop_
_entity.id
_entity.type
_entity.pdbx_description
1 polymer ?
#
loop_
_entity_poly.entity_id
_entity_poly.type
_entity_poly.pdbx_seq_one_letter_code
_entity_poly.pdbx_strand_id
1 'polypeptide(L)'
;VNRAGLACSGLIVRHLVMPGNLDGTHHILKFLKEKISSHTHVNIMSQYHPMGEASKIKELSSPLTPEEFRKAQHMANKFNLEIIH
;
A
#
# COMPACT_ATOMS: atom_id res chain seq x y z
N VAL A 1 -16.02 -14.40 -1.97
CA VAL A 1 -16.79 -13.76 -0.88
C VAL A 1 -18.05 -14.59 -0.63
N ASN A 2 -18.45 -14.88 0.62
CA ASN A 2 -19.70 -15.62 0.88
C ASN A 2 -20.94 -14.73 0.70
N ARG A 3 -22.13 -15.34 0.87
CA ARG A 3 -23.44 -14.67 0.80
C ARG A 3 -23.63 -13.53 1.80
N ALA A 4 -22.75 -13.39 2.80
CA ALA A 4 -22.77 -12.32 3.79
C ALA A 4 -21.74 -11.21 3.51
N GLY A 5 -21.02 -11.25 2.37
CA GLY A 5 -20.01 -10.23 2.04
C GLY A 5 -18.64 -10.46 2.68
N LEU A 6 -18.41 -11.61 3.33
CA LEU A 6 -17.13 -11.94 3.96
C LEU A 6 -16.20 -12.67 2.98
N ALA A 7 -14.94 -12.24 2.91
CA ALA A 7 -13.91 -12.94 2.15
C ALA A 7 -13.59 -14.29 2.82
N CYS A 8 -14.08 -15.40 2.26
CA CYS A 8 -13.87 -16.74 2.81
C CYS A 8 -12.60 -17.45 2.29
N SER A 9 -12.00 -16.93 1.24
CA SER A 9 -10.72 -17.39 0.68
C SER A 9 -10.12 -16.24 -0.13
N GLY A 10 -8.84 -15.93 0.07
CA GLY A 10 -8.16 -14.85 -0.62
C GLY A 10 -6.94 -14.35 0.17
N LEU A 11 -6.11 -13.55 -0.50
CA LEU A 11 -4.95 -12.90 0.11
C LEU A 11 -5.23 -11.40 0.19
N ILE A 12 -5.15 -10.85 1.42
CA ILE A 12 -5.20 -9.41 1.67
C ILE A 12 -3.79 -8.93 1.99
N VAL A 13 -3.30 -7.96 1.22
CA VAL A 13 -1.99 -7.34 1.45
C VAL A 13 -2.20 -5.93 1.99
N ARG A 14 -1.61 -5.66 3.15
CA ARG A 14 -1.57 -4.32 3.74
C ARG A 14 -0.24 -3.67 3.38
N HIS A 15 -0.28 -2.64 2.55
CA HIS A 15 0.90 -1.94 2.06
C HIS A 15 1.00 -0.58 2.74
N LEU A 16 1.93 -0.46 3.69
CA LEU A 16 2.25 0.80 4.34
C LEU A 16 3.13 1.64 3.41
N VAL A 17 2.65 2.83 3.05
CA VAL A 17 3.41 3.74 2.18
C VAL A 17 4.39 4.53 3.03
N MET A 18 5.66 4.48 2.63
CA MET A 18 6.74 5.20 3.29
C MET A 18 6.92 6.61 2.68
N PRO A 19 7.21 7.64 3.48
CA PRO A 19 7.53 8.99 3.00
C PRO A 19 8.75 8.96 2.08
N GLY A 20 8.75 9.79 1.03
CA GLY A 20 9.89 9.94 0.12
C GLY A 20 10.20 8.73 -0.78
N ASN A 21 9.47 7.61 -0.68
CA ASN A 21 9.75 6.38 -1.44
C ASN A 21 8.51 5.79 -2.13
N LEU A 22 8.00 6.51 -3.13
CA LEU A 22 6.90 6.03 -3.98
C LEU A 22 7.34 4.92 -4.95
N ASP A 23 8.62 4.87 -5.33
CA ASP A 23 9.15 3.84 -6.23
C ASP A 23 9.08 2.45 -5.60
N GLY A 24 9.34 2.33 -4.30
CA GLY A 24 9.13 1.08 -3.56
C GLY A 24 7.67 0.61 -3.62
N THR A 25 6.72 1.55 -3.55
CA THR A 25 5.29 1.25 -3.71
C THR A 25 4.98 0.76 -5.12
N HIS A 26 5.56 1.38 -6.15
CA HIS A 26 5.40 0.91 -7.54
C HIS A 26 5.82 -0.55 -7.69
N HIS A 27 7.02 -0.89 -7.20
CA HIS A 27 7.61 -2.22 -7.37
C HIS A 27 6.79 -3.30 -6.66
N ILE A 28 6.30 -3.03 -5.45
CA ILE A 28 5.46 -3.99 -4.73
C ILE A 28 4.14 -4.21 -5.46
N LEU A 29 3.48 -3.15 -5.92
CA LEU A 29 2.20 -3.29 -6.64
C LEU A 29 2.38 -4.08 -7.94
N LYS A 30 3.47 -3.81 -8.67
CA LYS A 30 3.85 -4.57 -9.87
C LYS A 30 4.10 -6.05 -9.54
N PHE A 31 4.87 -6.33 -8.48
CA PHE A 31 5.15 -7.69 -8.03
C PHE A 31 3.87 -8.45 -7.67
N LEU A 32 2.96 -7.83 -6.90
CA LEU A 32 1.69 -8.43 -6.53
C LEU A 32 0.87 -8.78 -7.78
N LYS A 33 0.84 -7.87 -8.76
CA LYS A 33 0.11 -8.09 -10.01
C LYS A 33 0.71 -9.20 -10.86
N GLU A 34 2.03 -9.22 -11.02
CA GLU A 34 2.71 -10.12 -11.96
C GLU A 34 3.03 -11.50 -11.38
N LYS A 35 3.25 -11.59 -10.06
CA LYS A 35 3.80 -12.79 -9.42
C LYS A 35 2.86 -13.47 -8.44
N ILE A 36 1.85 -12.76 -7.92
CA ILE A 36 0.91 -13.32 -6.95
C ILE A 36 -0.44 -13.58 -7.60
N SER A 37 -1.22 -12.54 -7.91
CA SER A 37 -2.51 -12.67 -8.60
C SER A 37 -3.08 -11.29 -8.93
N SER A 38 -3.81 -11.19 -10.04
CA SER A 38 -4.63 -10.02 -10.34
C SER A 38 -5.80 -9.81 -9.37
N HIS A 39 -6.21 -10.85 -8.63
CA HIS A 39 -7.31 -10.82 -7.67
C HIS A 39 -6.83 -10.57 -6.23
N THR A 40 -5.54 -10.28 -6.03
CA THR A 40 -5.03 -9.92 -4.71
C THR A 40 -5.64 -8.61 -4.29
N HIS A 41 -6.24 -8.61 -3.09
CA HIS A 41 -6.79 -7.39 -2.54
C HIS A 41 -5.71 -6.61 -1.80
N VAL A 42 -5.60 -5.31 -2.06
CA VAL A 42 -4.55 -4.47 -1.49
C VAL A 42 -5.16 -3.30 -0.74
N ASN A 43 -4.75 -3.12 0.51
CA ASN A 43 -5.07 -1.95 1.33
C ASN A 43 -3.85 -1.03 1.39
N ILE A 44 -3.97 0.17 0.83
CA ILE A 44 -2.91 1.18 0.84
C ILE A 44 -3.05 2.04 2.10
N MET A 45 -2.04 2.02 2.96
CA MET A 45 -2.07 2.69 4.26
C MET A 45 -1.14 3.90 4.30
N SER A 46 -1.66 5.05 4.77
CA SER A 46 -0.89 6.27 5.04
C SER A 46 -0.36 6.37 6.47
N GLN A 47 -0.56 5.34 7.29
CA GLN A 47 -0.42 5.38 8.76
C GLN A 47 1.03 5.31 9.25
N TYR A 48 1.99 5.81 8.47
CA TYR A 48 3.38 5.85 8.89
C TYR A 48 3.58 6.97 9.91
N HIS A 49 4.00 6.58 11.11
CA HIS A 49 4.31 7.49 12.21
C HIS A 49 5.77 7.28 12.63
N PRO A 50 6.65 8.28 12.44
CA PRO A 50 8.03 8.20 12.87
C PRO A 50 8.11 7.97 14.39
N MET A 51 8.73 6.87 14.81
CA MET A 51 8.88 6.50 16.23
C MET A 51 10.29 5.95 16.50
N GLY A 52 10.76 6.11 17.74
CA GLY A 52 12.09 5.66 18.15
C GLY A 52 13.20 6.26 17.29
N GLU A 53 14.12 5.43 16.80
CA GLU A 53 15.26 5.84 15.99
C GLU A 53 14.88 6.38 14.60
N ALA A 54 13.67 6.08 14.10
CA ALA A 54 13.20 6.62 12.82
C ALA A 54 13.11 8.16 12.84
N SER A 55 12.84 8.75 14.01
CA SER A 55 12.85 10.20 14.19
C SER A 55 14.22 10.85 13.98
N LYS A 56 15.31 10.08 14.09
CA LYS A 56 16.69 10.56 13.89
C LYS A 56 17.18 10.42 12.45
N ILE A 57 16.46 9.68 11.62
CA ILE A 57 16.78 9.46 10.20
C ILE A 57 15.96 10.45 9.40
N LYS A 58 16.61 11.40 8.72
CA LYS A 58 15.96 12.53 8.04
C LYS A 58 14.88 12.10 7.04
N GLU A 59 15.12 11.00 6.34
CA GLU A 59 14.22 10.44 5.32
C GLU A 59 12.98 9.76 5.94
N LEU A 60 13.07 9.35 7.20
CA LEU A 60 12.04 8.63 7.95
C LEU A 60 11.41 9.48 9.06
N SER A 61 11.94 10.68 9.31
CA SER A 61 11.53 11.51 10.43
C SER A 61 10.23 12.29 10.17
N SER A 62 9.66 12.16 8.97
CA SER A 62 8.43 12.85 8.58
C SER A 62 7.30 11.87 8.29
N PRO A 63 6.04 12.21 8.60
CA PRO A 63 4.90 11.42 8.17
C PRO A 63 4.72 11.53 6.65
N LEU A 64 3.91 10.60 6.10
CA LEU A 64 3.53 10.63 4.69
C LEU A 64 2.66 11.85 4.37
N THR A 65 2.98 12.58 3.30
CA THR A 65 2.15 13.71 2.90
C THR A 65 0.85 13.25 2.21
N PRO A 66 -0.23 14.04 2.25
CA PRO A 66 -1.47 13.73 1.52
C PRO A 66 -1.26 13.57 0.01
N GLU A 67 -0.30 14.30 -0.58
CA GLU A 67 0.01 14.20 -2.00
C GLU A 67 0.67 12.87 -2.36
N GLU A 68 1.67 12.44 -1.58
CA GLU A 68 2.30 11.13 -1.75
C GLU A 68 1.29 10.01 -1.59
N PHE A 69 0.40 10.11 -0.61
CA PHE A 69 -0.66 9.13 -0.43
C PHE A 69 -1.59 9.04 -1.65
N ARG A 70 -2.04 10.19 -2.20
CA ARG A 70 -2.84 10.20 -3.43
C ARG A 70 -2.08 9.59 -4.61
N LYS A 71 -0.77 9.85 -4.74
CA LYS A 71 0.06 9.24 -5.79
C LYS A 71 0.12 7.72 -5.63
N ALA A 72 0.33 7.21 -4.41
CA ALA A 72 0.34 5.78 -4.13
C ALA A 72 -1.00 5.12 -4.48
N GLN A 73 -2.13 5.74 -4.11
CA GLN A 73 -3.46 5.25 -4.49
C GLN A 73 -3.66 5.22 -6.01
N HIS A 74 -3.27 6.31 -6.70
CA HIS A 74 -3.37 6.38 -8.16
C HIS A 74 -2.52 5.31 -8.85
N MET A 75 -1.32 5.02 -8.33
CA MET A 75 -0.47 3.94 -8.83
C MET A 75 -1.13 2.57 -8.63
N ALA A 76 -1.71 2.32 -7.47
CA ALA A 76 -2.39 1.07 -7.18
C ALA A 76 -3.60 0.84 -8.10
N ASN A 77 -4.37 1.90 -8.38
CA ASN A 77 -5.45 1.87 -9.37
C ASN A 77 -4.97 1.53 -10.79
N LYS A 78 -3.78 2.02 -11.21
CA LYS A 78 -3.20 1.69 -12.53
C LYS A 78 -2.85 0.21 -12.69
N PHE A 79 -2.58 -0.51 -11.60
CA PHE A 79 -2.23 -1.93 -11.65
C PHE A 79 -3.45 -2.87 -11.72
N ASN A 80 -4.68 -2.33 -11.76
CA ASN A 80 -5.93 -3.12 -11.74
C ASN A 80 -5.91 -4.17 -10.62
N LEU A 81 -5.53 -3.75 -9.42
CA LEU A 81 -5.63 -4.53 -8.18
C LEU A 81 -6.94 -4.17 -7.47
N GLU A 82 -7.50 -5.09 -6.70
CA GLU A 82 -8.72 -4.82 -5.93
C GLU A 82 -8.36 -4.03 -4.67
N ILE A 83 -8.54 -2.71 -4.72
CA ILE A 83 -8.25 -1.82 -3.60
C ILE A 83 -9.36 -1.95 -2.55
N ILE A 84 -8.98 -2.23 -1.30
CA ILE A 84 -9.90 -2.15 -0.15
C ILE A 84 -9.54 -0.89 0.65
N HIS A 85 -10.56 -0.10 1.00
CA HIS A 85 -10.44 1.10 1.84
C HIS A 85 -10.58 0.79 3.32
#